data_AF-A0ABD2HBB2-F1
#
_entry.id   AF-A0ABD2HBB2-F1
#
_cell.length_a   1.000
_cell.length_b   1.000
_cell.length_c   1.000
_cell.angle_alpha   90.00
_cell.angle_beta   90.00
_cell.angle_gamma   90.00
#
_symmetry.space_group_name_H-M   'P 1'
#
loop_
_entity.id
_entity.type
_entity.pdbx_description
1 polymer ?
#
loop_
_entity_poly.entity_id
_entity_poly.type
_entity_poly.pdbx_seq_one_letter_code
_entity_poly.pdbx_strand_id
1 'polypeptide(L)'
;MNLSYEKILRDQYTECSERATRERKEVLHLDAEHERLVVELAEELQSKQERERQLVKLTPYAVSFERAAKLTKFKDAKSLADHMENLLCIRESHLQKDLKKREKYDELRRTLQSKQEQHRLMCLQKNYELSQMEVEHEKARSEVLEWERKWNHIQETASKKTLLLGQIKMATLNLYEMTCQDEKADEAVDINDTEKQLDQVCTPTEQRWR
;
A
#
# COMPACT_ATOMS: atom_id res chain seq x y z
N MET A 1 -16.54 24.79 -115.76
CA MET A 1 -17.12 25.14 -114.45
C MET A 1 -17.59 23.85 -113.75
N ASN A 2 -16.67 23.05 -113.21
CA ASN A 2 -16.98 21.76 -112.53
C ASN A 2 -16.65 21.75 -111.02
N LEU A 3 -16.10 22.84 -110.46
CA LEU A 3 -15.70 22.88 -109.04
C LEU A 3 -16.84 23.18 -108.04
N SER A 4 -17.97 23.72 -108.49
CA SER A 4 -19.06 24.12 -107.58
C SER A 4 -19.94 22.94 -107.15
N TYR A 5 -20.10 21.93 -108.00
CA TYR A 5 -21.01 20.81 -107.75
C TYR A 5 -20.34 19.71 -106.89
N GLU A 6 -19.06 19.42 -107.14
CA GLU A 6 -18.27 18.50 -106.30
C GLU A 6 -18.05 19.02 -104.87
N LYS A 7 -17.92 20.34 -104.69
CA LYS A 7 -17.79 20.95 -103.36
C LYS A 7 -19.09 20.81 -102.57
N ILE A 8 -20.25 21.08 -103.18
CA ILE A 8 -21.56 20.93 -102.54
C ILE A 8 -21.84 19.47 -102.17
N LEU A 9 -21.52 18.51 -103.04
CA LEU A 9 -21.68 17.08 -102.73
C LEU A 9 -20.73 16.60 -101.62
N ARG A 10 -19.50 17.13 -101.56
CA ARG A 10 -18.54 16.83 -100.50
C ARG A 10 -18.99 17.42 -99.17
N ASP A 11 -19.43 18.68 -99.17
CA ASP A 11 -19.92 19.38 -97.97
C ASP A 11 -21.21 18.71 -97.44
N GLN A 12 -22.13 18.31 -98.32
CA GLN A 12 -23.31 17.51 -97.95
C GLN A 12 -22.95 16.12 -97.42
N TYR A 13 -21.94 15.45 -98.00
CA TYR A 13 -21.48 14.16 -97.51
C TYR A 13 -20.81 14.29 -96.13
N THR A 14 -20.02 15.34 -95.90
CA THR A 14 -19.43 15.62 -94.58
C THR A 14 -20.50 15.98 -93.56
N GLU A 15 -21.50 16.79 -93.90
CA GLU A 15 -22.61 17.12 -93.00
C GLU A 15 -23.46 15.89 -92.65
N CYS A 16 -23.78 15.04 -93.63
CA CYS A 16 -24.46 13.76 -93.39
C CYS A 16 -23.62 12.81 -92.52
N SER A 17 -22.30 12.76 -92.74
CA SER A 17 -21.39 11.93 -91.93
C SER A 17 -21.26 12.44 -90.49
N GLU A 18 -21.15 13.75 -90.30
CA GLU A 18 -21.12 14.39 -88.98
C GLU A 18 -22.45 14.25 -88.23
N ARG A 19 -23.57 14.34 -88.94
CA ARG A 19 -24.90 14.10 -88.37
C ARG A 19 -25.04 12.64 -87.94
N ALA A 20 -24.67 11.70 -88.80
CA ALA A 20 -24.70 10.27 -88.45
C ALA A 20 -23.76 9.93 -87.27
N THR A 21 -22.62 10.60 -87.12
CA THR A 21 -21.72 10.38 -85.97
C THR A 21 -22.24 11.02 -84.68
N ARG A 22 -22.90 12.19 -84.75
CA ARG A 22 -23.58 12.80 -83.60
C ARG A 22 -24.74 11.93 -83.13
N GLU A 23 -25.61 11.50 -84.04
CA GLU A 23 -26.73 10.60 -83.73
C GLU A 23 -26.21 9.29 -83.12
N ARG A 24 -25.11 8.72 -83.64
CA ARG A 24 -24.48 7.53 -83.01
C ARG A 24 -23.95 7.79 -81.60
N LYS A 25 -23.35 8.95 -81.33
CA LYS A 25 -22.86 9.31 -79.99
C LYS A 25 -24.00 9.55 -79.01
N GLU A 26 -25.09 10.17 -79.48
CA GLU A 26 -26.30 10.38 -78.69
C GLU A 26 -26.96 9.04 -78.33
N VAL A 27 -27.07 8.12 -79.29
CA VAL A 27 -27.57 6.75 -79.03
C VAL A 27 -26.69 6.04 -78.01
N LEU A 28 -25.36 6.05 -78.16
CA LEU A 28 -24.46 5.43 -77.19
C LEU A 28 -24.55 6.05 -75.79
N HIS A 29 -24.75 7.36 -75.71
CA HIS A 29 -24.94 8.05 -74.43
C HIS A 29 -26.27 7.64 -73.77
N LEU A 30 -27.36 7.63 -74.54
CA LEU A 30 -28.68 7.20 -74.06
C LEU A 30 -28.68 5.72 -73.65
N ASP A 31 -27.98 4.86 -74.39
CA ASP A 31 -27.81 3.45 -74.05
C ASP A 31 -27.05 3.29 -72.72
N ALA A 32 -25.95 4.03 -72.53
CA ALA A 32 -25.19 4.01 -71.28
C ALA A 32 -26.01 4.57 -70.09
N GLU A 33 -26.81 5.63 -70.31
CA GLU A 33 -27.72 6.15 -69.29
C GLU A 33 -28.84 5.15 -68.96
N HIS A 34 -29.41 4.49 -69.96
CA HIS A 34 -30.42 3.46 -69.78
C HIS A 34 -29.84 2.27 -68.99
N GLU A 35 -28.65 1.79 -69.33
CA GLU A 35 -27.97 0.73 -68.58
C GLU A 35 -27.72 1.12 -67.12
N ARG A 36 -27.27 2.36 -66.87
CA ARG A 36 -27.11 2.89 -65.51
C ARG A 36 -28.42 2.90 -64.74
N LEU A 37 -29.49 3.43 -65.34
CA LEU A 37 -30.81 3.48 -64.71
C LEU A 37 -31.38 2.09 -64.44
N VAL A 38 -31.12 1.11 -65.32
CA VAL A 38 -31.51 -0.29 -65.12
C VAL A 38 -30.80 -0.88 -63.90
N VAL A 39 -29.50 -0.61 -63.73
CA VAL A 39 -28.74 -1.06 -62.55
C VAL A 39 -29.26 -0.40 -61.28
N GLU A 40 -29.43 0.93 -61.27
CA GLU A 40 -29.95 1.69 -60.12
C GLU A 40 -31.36 1.19 -59.72
N LEU A 41 -32.24 0.93 -60.70
CA LEU A 41 -33.57 0.37 -60.45
C LEU A 41 -33.50 -1.03 -59.84
N ALA A 42 -32.56 -1.87 -60.29
CA ALA A 42 -32.37 -3.21 -59.76
C ALA A 42 -31.89 -3.18 -58.29
N GLU A 43 -30.95 -2.29 -57.95
CA GLU A 43 -30.45 -2.10 -56.59
C GLU A 43 -31.53 -1.59 -55.63
N GLU A 44 -32.36 -0.63 -56.09
CA GLU A 44 -33.49 -0.11 -55.32
C GLU A 44 -34.55 -1.18 -55.09
N LEU A 45 -34.85 -2.00 -56.11
CA LEU A 45 -35.80 -3.09 -55.99
C LEU A 45 -35.31 -4.17 -55.03
N GLN A 46 -34.02 -4.52 -55.07
CA GLN A 46 -33.41 -5.44 -54.12
C GLN A 46 -33.45 -4.89 -52.69
N SER A 47 -33.11 -3.61 -52.50
CA SER A 47 -33.17 -2.93 -51.20
C SER A 47 -34.59 -2.87 -50.64
N LYS A 48 -35.60 -2.66 -51.51
CA LYS A 48 -37.01 -2.70 -51.15
C LYS A 48 -37.44 -4.09 -50.71
N GLN A 49 -37.09 -5.13 -51.47
CA GLN A 49 -37.41 -6.53 -51.12
C GLN A 49 -36.79 -6.92 -49.77
N GLU A 50 -35.57 -6.49 -49.48
CA GLU A 50 -34.92 -6.76 -48.20
C GLU A 50 -35.65 -6.06 -47.05
N ARG A 51 -36.05 -4.79 -47.22
CA ARG A 51 -36.88 -4.08 -46.24
C ARG A 51 -38.24 -4.75 -46.02
N GLU A 52 -38.88 -5.21 -47.08
CA GLU A 52 -40.16 -5.94 -46.99
C GLU A 52 -40.01 -7.26 -46.22
N ARG A 53 -38.95 -8.02 -46.48
CA ARG A 53 -38.62 -9.23 -45.71
C ARG A 53 -38.41 -8.92 -44.23
N GLN A 54 -37.73 -7.83 -43.91
CA GLN A 54 -37.51 -7.40 -42.53
C GLN A 54 -38.82 -6.99 -41.86
N LEU A 55 -39.71 -6.27 -42.56
CA LEU A 55 -41.02 -5.91 -42.05
C LEU A 55 -41.86 -7.15 -41.74
N VAL A 56 -41.93 -8.11 -42.67
CA VAL A 56 -42.66 -9.38 -42.46
C VAL A 56 -42.15 -10.12 -41.22
N LYS A 57 -40.83 -10.14 -40.99
CA LYS A 57 -40.22 -10.74 -39.79
C LYS A 57 -40.62 -10.02 -38.50
N LEU A 58 -40.79 -8.69 -38.54
CA LEU A 58 -41.11 -7.86 -37.38
C LEU A 58 -42.61 -7.76 -37.08
N THR A 59 -43.48 -8.01 -38.06
CA THR A 59 -44.95 -7.94 -37.90
C THR A 59 -45.50 -8.70 -36.69
N PRO A 60 -45.10 -9.97 -36.42
CA PRO A 60 -45.62 -10.71 -35.26
C PRO A 60 -45.26 -10.03 -33.93
N TYR A 61 -44.08 -9.41 -33.85
CA TYR A 61 -43.63 -8.68 -32.66
C TYR A 61 -44.42 -7.39 -32.47
N ALA A 62 -44.64 -6.62 -33.54
CA ALA A 62 -45.45 -5.40 -33.49
C ALA A 62 -46.88 -5.68 -33.00
N VAL A 63 -47.53 -6.72 -33.54
CA VAL A 63 -48.88 -7.14 -33.12
C VAL A 63 -48.89 -7.58 -31.65
N SER A 64 -47.87 -8.30 -31.21
CA SER A 64 -47.73 -8.72 -29.81
C SER A 64 -47.53 -7.52 -28.87
N PHE A 65 -46.76 -6.52 -29.31
CA PHE A 65 -46.47 -5.30 -28.55
C PHE A 65 -47.70 -4.39 -28.45
N GLU A 66 -48.48 -4.25 -29.51
CA GLU A 66 -49.78 -3.57 -29.49
C GLU A 66 -50.78 -4.26 -28.56
N ARG A 67 -50.81 -5.60 -28.56
CA ARG A 67 -51.64 -6.35 -27.62
C ARG A 67 -51.19 -6.11 -26.18
N ALA A 68 -49.89 -6.09 -25.92
CA ALA A 68 -49.33 -5.78 -24.60
C ALA A 68 -49.70 -4.35 -24.16
N ALA A 69 -49.64 -3.36 -25.06
CA ALA A 69 -50.08 -2.00 -24.77
C ALA A 69 -51.56 -1.93 -24.36
N LYS A 70 -52.44 -2.67 -25.05
CA LYS A 70 -53.88 -2.75 -24.72
C LYS A 70 -54.16 -3.43 -23.38
N LEU A 71 -53.33 -4.39 -22.97
CA LEU A 71 -53.45 -5.07 -21.67
C LEU A 71 -52.86 -4.27 -20.51
N THR A 72 -52.22 -3.14 -20.80
CA THR A 72 -51.55 -2.28 -19.83
C THR A 72 -52.15 -0.88 -19.84
N LYS A 73 -51.61 0.04 -19.04
CA LYS A 73 -52.13 1.41 -18.89
C LYS A 73 -51.66 2.37 -20.00
N PHE A 74 -50.97 1.87 -21.03
CA PHE A 74 -50.37 2.70 -22.07
C PHE A 74 -51.36 3.00 -23.19
N LYS A 75 -51.27 4.21 -23.75
CA LYS A 75 -52.16 4.68 -24.82
C LYS A 75 -51.95 3.91 -26.12
N ASP A 76 -50.70 3.59 -26.43
CA ASP A 76 -50.30 2.91 -27.67
C ASP A 76 -48.99 2.13 -27.45
N ALA A 77 -48.63 1.32 -28.45
CA ALA A 77 -47.39 0.56 -28.49
C ALA A 77 -46.15 1.45 -28.36
N LYS A 78 -46.18 2.67 -28.91
CA LYS A 78 -45.06 3.62 -28.82
C LYS A 78 -44.84 4.08 -27.38
N SER A 79 -45.90 4.46 -26.67
CA SER A 79 -45.85 4.88 -25.27
C SER A 79 -45.31 3.78 -24.36
N LEU A 80 -45.66 2.52 -24.64
CA LEU A 80 -45.09 1.35 -23.95
C LEU A 80 -43.60 1.18 -24.28
N ALA A 81 -43.20 1.36 -25.54
CA ALA A 81 -41.80 1.25 -25.98
C ALA A 81 -40.94 2.34 -25.32
N ASP A 82 -41.39 3.59 -25.34
CA ASP A 82 -40.71 4.73 -24.70
C ASP A 82 -40.55 4.47 -23.20
N HIS A 83 -41.56 3.91 -22.53
CA HIS A 83 -41.45 3.53 -21.11
C HIS A 83 -40.42 2.42 -20.88
N MET A 84 -40.42 1.38 -21.72
CA MET A 84 -39.45 0.28 -21.62
C MET A 84 -38.02 0.77 -21.88
N GLU A 85 -37.82 1.65 -22.86
CA GLU A 85 -36.52 2.28 -23.13
C GLU A 85 -36.03 3.08 -21.92
N ASN A 86 -36.91 3.90 -21.33
CA ASN A 86 -36.61 4.62 -20.09
C ASN A 86 -36.22 3.66 -18.95
N LEU A 87 -36.93 2.55 -18.77
CA LEU A 87 -36.59 1.53 -17.77
C LEU A 87 -35.22 0.88 -18.04
N LEU A 88 -34.88 0.63 -19.30
CA LEU A 88 -33.56 0.10 -19.68
C LEU A 88 -32.45 1.12 -19.37
N CYS A 89 -32.64 2.40 -19.71
CA CYS A 89 -31.69 3.46 -19.37
C CYS A 89 -31.52 3.61 -17.85
N ILE A 90 -32.61 3.55 -17.08
CA ILE A 90 -32.58 3.57 -15.61
C ILE A 90 -31.79 2.38 -15.08
N ARG A 91 -32.07 1.16 -15.57
CA ARG A 91 -31.37 -0.06 -15.18
C ARG A 91 -29.88 0.03 -15.44
N GLU A 92 -29.48 0.51 -16.61
CA GLU A 92 -28.07 0.70 -16.96
C GLU A 92 -27.39 1.72 -16.03
N SER A 93 -28.05 2.85 -15.76
CA SER A 93 -27.57 3.85 -14.79
C SER A 93 -27.37 3.26 -13.39
N HIS A 94 -28.30 2.40 -12.94
CA HIS A 94 -28.18 1.71 -11.65
C HIS A 94 -27.01 0.73 -11.63
N LEU A 95 -26.86 -0.11 -12.66
CA LEU A 95 -25.75 -1.05 -12.77
C LEU A 95 -24.39 -0.32 -12.73
N GLN A 96 -24.26 0.78 -13.47
CA GLN A 96 -23.06 1.61 -13.46
C GLN A 96 -22.76 2.21 -12.09
N LYS A 97 -23.78 2.70 -11.39
CA LYS A 97 -23.62 3.23 -10.03
C LYS A 97 -23.19 2.14 -9.04
N ASP A 98 -23.75 0.94 -9.16
CA ASP A 98 -23.44 -0.17 -8.27
C ASP A 98 -22.05 -0.74 -8.52
N LEU A 99 -21.61 -0.81 -9.78
CA LEU A 99 -20.22 -1.16 -10.12
C LEU A 99 -19.24 -0.15 -9.49
N LYS A 100 -19.46 1.15 -9.70
CA LYS A 100 -18.61 2.20 -9.10
C LYS A 100 -18.59 2.14 -7.57
N LYS A 101 -19.71 1.80 -6.93
CA LYS A 101 -19.76 1.61 -5.47
C LYS A 101 -18.95 0.40 -5.04
N ARG A 102 -19.04 -0.73 -5.74
CA ARG A 102 -18.26 -1.94 -5.46
C ARG A 102 -16.76 -1.67 -5.62
N GLU A 103 -16.35 -1.04 -6.71
CA GLU A 103 -14.95 -0.67 -6.94
C GLU A 103 -14.39 0.21 -5.81
N LYS A 104 -15.12 1.24 -5.40
CA LYS A 104 -14.74 2.10 -4.27
C LYS A 104 -14.66 1.33 -2.96
N TYR A 105 -15.61 0.42 -2.71
CA TYR A 105 -15.60 -0.41 -1.52
C TYR A 105 -14.38 -1.34 -1.51
N ASP A 106 -14.07 -1.98 -2.64
CA ASP A 106 -12.93 -2.88 -2.77
C ASP A 106 -11.60 -2.12 -2.66
N GLU A 107 -11.53 -0.88 -3.15
CA GLU A 107 -10.38 0.00 -2.93
C GLU A 107 -10.20 0.36 -1.45
N LEU A 108 -11.24 0.84 -0.79
CA LEU A 108 -11.20 1.14 0.64
C LEU A 108 -10.82 -0.08 1.47
N ARG A 109 -11.36 -1.26 1.13
CA ARG A 109 -11.03 -2.53 1.78
C ARG A 109 -9.55 -2.87 1.62
N ARG A 110 -8.99 -2.74 0.40
CA ARG A 110 -7.56 -2.98 0.14
C ARG A 110 -6.68 -2.00 0.92
N THR A 111 -7.03 -0.72 0.94
CA THR A 111 -6.31 0.30 1.70
C THR A 111 -6.34 0.01 3.20
N LEU A 112 -7.51 -0.36 3.75
CA LEU A 112 -7.65 -0.73 5.15
C LEU A 112 -6.77 -1.94 5.51
N GLN A 113 -6.81 -2.99 4.71
CA GLN A 113 -5.98 -4.19 4.91
C GLN A 113 -4.49 -3.85 4.87
N SER A 114 -4.05 -3.03 3.92
CA SER A 114 -2.67 -2.57 3.83
C SER A 114 -2.24 -1.79 5.07
N LYS A 115 -3.09 -0.87 5.57
CA LYS A 115 -2.82 -0.10 6.79
C LYS A 115 -2.78 -0.98 8.04
N GLN A 116 -3.66 -1.97 8.15
CA GLN A 116 -3.65 -2.92 9.24
C GLN A 116 -2.37 -3.76 9.25
N GLU A 117 -1.90 -4.23 8.10
CA GLU A 117 -0.66 -4.99 8.04
C GLU A 117 0.56 -4.12 8.34
N GLN A 118 0.62 -2.88 7.83
CA GLN A 118 1.66 -1.91 8.19
C GLN A 118 1.73 -1.69 9.70
N HIS A 119 0.57 -1.48 10.34
CA HIS A 119 0.49 -1.31 11.79
C HIS A 119 0.93 -2.58 12.52
N ARG A 120 0.51 -3.76 12.07
CA ARG A 120 0.90 -5.05 12.67
C ARG A 120 2.42 -5.25 12.64
N LEU A 121 3.05 -4.96 11.50
CA LEU A 121 4.50 -5.04 11.34
C LEU A 121 5.23 -4.05 12.26
N MET A 122 4.73 -2.81 12.36
CA MET A 122 5.29 -1.82 13.27
C MET A 122 5.20 -2.27 14.73
N CYS A 123 4.06 -2.81 15.17
CA CYS A 123 3.91 -3.36 16.51
C CYS A 123 4.88 -4.51 16.78
N LEU A 124 5.05 -5.43 15.82
CA LEU A 124 6.01 -6.53 15.94
C LEU A 124 7.44 -6.02 16.08
N GLN A 125 7.83 -5.04 15.27
CA GLN A 125 9.15 -4.42 15.36
C GLN A 125 9.36 -3.76 16.72
N LYS A 126 8.38 -2.99 17.21
CA LYS A 126 8.49 -2.33 18.53
C LYS A 126 8.53 -3.32 19.68
N ASN A 127 7.75 -4.40 19.61
CA ASN A 127 7.81 -5.46 20.61
C ASN A 127 9.18 -6.14 20.62
N TYR A 128 9.76 -6.39 19.44
CA TYR A 128 11.10 -6.93 19.33
C TYR A 128 12.16 -6.00 19.95
N GLU A 129 12.13 -4.71 19.61
CA GLU A 129 13.03 -3.69 20.19
C GLU A 129 12.87 -3.63 21.72
N LEU A 130 11.63 -3.65 22.24
CA LEU A 130 11.36 -3.66 23.68
C LEU A 130 11.96 -4.90 24.36
N SER A 131 11.75 -6.10 23.80
CA SER A 131 12.32 -7.32 24.37
C SER A 131 13.85 -7.31 24.38
N GLN A 132 14.50 -6.72 23.37
CA GLN A 132 15.96 -6.55 23.39
C GLN A 132 16.41 -5.62 24.52
N MET A 133 15.74 -4.48 24.68
CA MET A 133 16.05 -3.53 25.75
C MET A 133 15.81 -4.13 27.14
N GLU A 134 14.76 -4.93 27.31
CA GLU A 134 14.48 -5.65 28.57
C GLU A 134 15.60 -6.63 28.93
N VAL A 135 16.13 -7.37 27.95
CA VAL A 135 17.26 -8.28 28.15
C VAL A 135 18.53 -7.52 28.55
N GLU A 136 18.83 -6.42 27.87
CA GLU A 136 19.99 -5.57 28.19
C GLU A 136 19.87 -4.96 29.60
N HIS A 137 18.68 -4.48 29.95
CA HIS A 137 18.39 -3.93 31.26
C HIS A 137 18.54 -4.99 32.37
N GLU A 138 18.02 -6.19 32.18
CA GLU A 138 18.13 -7.26 33.18
C GLU A 138 19.59 -7.74 33.34
N LYS A 139 20.37 -7.74 32.25
CA LYS A 139 21.81 -8.00 32.31
C LYS A 139 22.54 -6.94 33.14
N ALA A 140 22.33 -5.66 32.83
CA ALA A 140 22.94 -4.56 33.57
C ALA A 140 22.55 -4.58 35.05
N ARG A 141 21.29 -4.86 35.35
CA ARG A 141 20.78 -5.01 36.72
C ARG A 141 21.45 -6.18 37.45
N SER A 142 21.64 -7.30 36.78
CA SER A 142 22.34 -8.46 37.34
C SER A 142 23.79 -8.12 37.69
N GLU A 143 24.50 -7.43 36.79
CA GLU A 143 25.88 -6.96 37.05
C GLU A 143 25.95 -6.00 38.23
N VAL A 144 25.02 -5.04 38.33
CA VAL A 144 24.94 -4.13 39.48
C VAL A 144 24.74 -4.90 40.79
N LEU A 145 23.81 -5.86 40.82
CA LEU A 145 23.57 -6.69 42.01
C LEU A 145 24.80 -7.51 42.41
N GLU A 146 25.58 -8.00 41.45
CA GLU A 146 26.84 -8.69 41.74
C GLU A 146 27.87 -7.76 42.39
N TRP A 147 28.01 -6.54 41.86
CA TRP A 147 28.93 -5.54 42.42
C TRP A 147 28.50 -5.05 43.79
N GLU A 148 27.20 -4.83 44.01
CA GLU A 148 26.66 -4.49 45.33
C GLU A 148 26.97 -5.58 46.36
N ARG A 149 26.78 -6.86 46.00
CA ARG A 149 27.13 -7.98 46.90
C ARG A 149 28.63 -7.99 47.23
N LYS A 150 29.50 -7.83 46.24
CA LYS A 150 30.96 -7.78 46.45
C LYS A 150 31.35 -6.59 47.33
N TRP A 151 30.77 -5.42 47.09
CA TRP A 151 31.01 -4.22 47.86
C TRP A 151 30.58 -4.38 49.32
N ASN A 152 29.37 -4.90 49.55
CA ASN A 152 28.86 -5.18 50.89
C ASN A 152 29.77 -6.16 51.64
N HIS A 153 30.27 -7.20 50.97
CA HIS A 153 31.21 -8.14 51.59
C HIS A 153 32.54 -7.49 52.00
N ILE A 154 33.09 -6.61 51.14
CA ILE A 154 34.31 -5.86 51.44
C ILE A 154 34.06 -4.95 52.65
N GLN A 155 32.95 -4.21 52.65
CA GLN A 155 32.59 -3.29 53.73
C GLN A 155 32.38 -4.02 55.06
N GLU A 156 31.70 -5.17 55.04
CA GLU A 156 31.50 -6.01 56.23
C GLU A 156 32.84 -6.54 56.76
N THR A 157 33.71 -7.02 55.87
CA THR A 157 35.03 -7.52 56.24
C THR A 157 35.93 -6.42 56.80
N ALA A 158 35.92 -5.24 56.18
CA ALA A 158 36.65 -4.08 56.67
C ALA A 158 36.16 -3.67 58.07
N SER A 159 34.84 -3.60 58.26
CA SER A 159 34.24 -3.28 59.56
C SER A 159 34.66 -4.28 60.65
N LYS A 160 34.65 -5.59 60.34
CA LYS A 160 35.14 -6.64 61.26
C LYS A 160 36.61 -6.48 61.60
N LYS A 161 37.47 -6.22 60.60
CA LYS A 161 38.91 -6.00 60.82
C LYS A 161 39.20 -4.75 61.63
N THR A 162 38.50 -3.65 61.36
CA THR A 162 38.62 -2.40 62.13
C THR A 162 38.20 -2.61 63.57
N LEU A 163 37.11 -3.34 63.82
CA LEU A 163 36.68 -3.69 65.18
C LEU A 163 37.74 -4.54 65.90
N LEU A 164 38.24 -5.60 65.26
CA LEU A 164 39.29 -6.46 65.83
C LEU A 164 40.57 -5.67 66.13
N LEU A 165 41.00 -4.80 65.21
CA LEU A 165 42.15 -3.93 65.43
C LEU A 165 41.93 -3.03 66.66
N GLY A 166 40.74 -2.42 66.79
CA GLY A 166 40.39 -1.62 67.96
C GLY A 166 40.45 -2.43 69.26
N GLN A 167 39.96 -3.67 69.25
CA GLN A 167 40.04 -4.58 70.40
C GLN A 167 41.49 -4.94 70.76
N ILE A 168 42.33 -5.24 69.77
CA ILE A 168 43.76 -5.52 69.99
C ILE A 168 44.44 -4.29 70.60
N LYS A 169 44.23 -3.10 70.02
CA LYS A 169 44.81 -1.84 70.54
C LYS A 169 44.44 -1.61 72.01
N MET A 170 43.16 -1.78 72.34
CA MET A 170 42.67 -1.64 73.72
C MET A 170 43.30 -2.68 74.66
N ALA A 171 43.36 -3.95 74.24
CA ALA A 171 43.94 -5.01 75.05
C ALA A 171 45.44 -4.80 75.29
N THR A 172 46.20 -4.43 74.26
CA THR A 172 47.64 -4.11 74.35
C THR A 172 47.88 -2.93 75.28
N LEU A 173 47.13 -1.83 75.11
CA LEU A 173 47.24 -0.67 75.99
C LEU A 173 46.97 -1.04 77.45
N ASN A 174 45.88 -1.77 77.71
CA ASN A 174 45.53 -2.21 79.06
C ASN A 174 46.65 -3.08 79.67
N LEU A 175 47.24 -4.00 78.91
CA LEU A 175 48.35 -4.82 79.38
C LEU A 175 49.60 -3.99 79.66
N TYR A 176 49.95 -3.06 78.76
CA TYR A 176 51.07 -2.14 78.92
C TYR A 176 50.93 -1.29 80.20
N GLU A 177 49.76 -0.69 80.39
CA GLU A 177 49.45 0.07 81.60
C GLU A 177 49.59 -0.80 82.86
N MET A 178 49.17 -2.06 82.84
CA MET A 178 49.33 -2.96 83.99
C MET A 178 50.77 -3.39 84.27
N THR A 179 51.63 -3.56 83.25
CA THR A 179 52.98 -4.11 83.41
C THR A 179 54.05 -3.05 83.64
N CYS A 180 53.88 -1.87 83.02
CA CYS A 180 54.88 -0.80 82.95
C CYS A 180 54.51 0.43 83.79
N GLN A 181 53.44 0.38 84.59
CA GLN A 181 52.99 1.49 85.47
C GLN A 181 54.04 1.98 86.49
N ASP A 182 55.03 1.16 86.84
CA ASP A 182 56.09 1.50 87.81
C ASP A 182 57.38 2.03 87.16
N GLU A 183 57.49 1.99 85.82
CA GLU A 183 58.68 2.45 85.10
C GLU A 183 58.64 3.98 84.92
N LYS A 184 59.79 4.63 85.12
CA LYS A 184 59.91 6.09 85.27
C LYS A 184 59.26 6.83 84.09
N ALA A 185 58.41 7.81 84.40
CA ALA A 185 57.59 8.61 83.48
C ALA A 185 58.33 9.35 82.33
N ASP A 186 59.66 9.27 82.22
CA ASP A 186 60.47 9.91 81.16
C ASP A 186 60.46 9.14 79.83
N GLU A 187 60.03 7.86 79.81
CA GLU A 187 59.96 7.00 78.61
C GLU A 187 58.53 6.49 78.30
N ALA A 188 57.49 7.26 78.67
CA ALA A 188 56.10 6.85 78.42
C ALA A 188 55.81 6.73 76.91
N VAL A 189 55.37 5.53 76.48
CA VAL A 189 55.00 5.27 75.08
C VAL A 189 53.66 5.93 74.76
N ASP A 190 53.53 6.51 73.56
CA ASP A 190 52.28 7.14 73.10
C ASP A 190 51.12 6.13 73.11
N ILE A 191 49.94 6.60 73.52
CA ILE A 191 48.71 5.80 73.66
C ILE A 191 48.28 5.17 72.33
N ASN A 192 48.64 5.79 71.19
CA ASN A 192 48.32 5.31 69.84
C ASN A 192 49.41 4.42 69.22
N ASP A 193 50.59 4.32 69.84
CA ASP A 193 51.73 3.55 69.34
C ASP A 193 51.67 2.11 69.86
N THR A 194 50.69 1.36 69.34
CA THR A 194 50.39 -0.01 69.77
C THR A 194 51.56 -0.97 69.55
N GLU A 195 52.40 -0.76 68.53
CA GLU A 195 53.56 -1.63 68.27
C GLU A 195 54.61 -1.49 69.38
N LYS A 196 54.98 -0.26 69.76
CA LYS A 196 55.93 -0.05 70.87
C LYS A 196 55.39 -0.50 72.22
N GLN A 197 54.09 -0.34 72.48
CA GLN A 197 53.46 -0.87 73.70
C GLN A 197 53.59 -2.40 73.75
N LEU A 198 53.36 -3.07 72.62
CA LEU A 198 53.50 -4.52 72.53
C LEU A 198 54.95 -4.96 72.70
N ASP A 199 55.91 -4.23 72.12
CA ASP A 199 57.33 -4.51 72.28
C ASP A 199 57.75 -4.46 73.75
N GLN A 200 57.33 -3.44 74.51
CA GLN A 200 57.65 -3.34 75.94
C GLN A 200 57.00 -4.44 76.78
N VAL A 201 55.77 -4.84 76.46
CA VAL A 201 55.09 -5.98 77.13
C VAL A 201 55.76 -7.32 76.79
N CYS A 202 56.26 -7.49 75.56
CA CYS A 202 56.83 -8.74 75.07
C CYS A 202 58.36 -8.87 75.28
N THR A 203 59.08 -7.79 75.53
CA THR A 203 60.49 -7.89 75.92
C THR A 203 60.59 -8.65 77.24
N PRO A 204 61.34 -9.78 77.30
CA PRO A 204 61.51 -10.53 78.53
C PRO A 204 62.03 -9.62 79.62
N THR A 205 61.30 -9.53 80.73
CA THR A 205 61.76 -8.90 81.97
C THR A 205 62.86 -9.78 82.58
N GLU A 206 64.01 -9.88 81.91
CA GLU A 206 65.21 -10.60 82.41
C GLU A 206 65.89 -9.89 83.59
N GLN A 207 65.26 -8.87 84.18
CA GLN A 207 65.78 -8.17 85.35
C GLN A 207 64.82 -8.05 86.54
N ARG A 208 63.62 -8.68 86.52
CA ARG A 208 62.63 -8.48 87.61
C ARG A 208 62.64 -9.54 88.73
N TRP A 209 63.58 -10.49 88.72
CA TRP A 209 63.74 -11.50 89.80
C TRP A 209 65.20 -11.73 90.21
N ARG A 210 65.97 -10.65 90.48
CA ARG A 210 67.14 -10.73 91.37
C ARG A 210 66.81 -10.12 92.72
#